data_AF-A0A7X6V0W9-F1
#
_entry.id   AF-A0A7X6V0W9-F1
#
_cell.length_a   1.000
_cell.length_b   1.000
_cell.length_c   1.000
_cell.angle_alpha   90.00
_cell.angle_beta   90.00
_cell.angle_gamma   90.00
#
_symmetry.space_group_name_H-M   'P 1'
#
loop_
_entity.id
_entity.type
_entity.pdbx_description
1 polymer ?
#
loop_
_entity_poly.entity_id
_entity_poly.type
_entity_poly.pdbx_seq_one_letter_code
_entity_poly.pdbx_strand_id
1 'polypeptide(L)'
;MAYSQNNSAHPGPQIEISLPDPITNYNRQQARLRLQESQQHIIGHQPGFNLVYWSRITRAPERVERWGRYLGWDRDRIMLTKALLISRMACIFIDHVIQRMNEVGLINDSTEAQHAEWETQYRHFLRLFLSHTSVPDRRDIVKLMQKLHRYTVPPASLIDYRRRHWNRIERCLPPLLDPSGTSRLFIRRQFGLLANPVFAARRVTFTAALYSDIQERVFNQQWMYAYSDCMLRLYDQLRKFPAVLTALIELQ
;
A
#
# COMPACT_ATOMS: atom_id res chain seq x y z
N MET A 1 -44.16 36.92 54.94
CA MET A 1 -43.78 37.87 53.87
C MET A 1 -42.41 38.45 54.20
N ALA A 2 -41.54 38.54 53.18
CA ALA A 2 -40.25 39.26 53.09
C ALA A 2 -39.10 38.74 53.97
N TYR A 3 -38.04 38.13 53.39
CA TYR A 3 -36.89 38.75 52.66
C TYR A 3 -36.16 39.79 53.52
N SER A 4 -34.85 39.95 53.57
CA SER A 4 -33.65 39.34 53.01
C SER A 4 -32.54 40.32 53.38
N GLN A 5 -31.34 39.84 53.69
CA GLN A 5 -30.07 40.41 53.21
C GLN A 5 -28.96 39.68 53.95
N ASN A 6 -28.22 38.84 53.24
CA ASN A 6 -26.87 38.49 53.66
C ASN A 6 -25.93 38.64 52.48
N ASN A 7 -24.89 39.41 52.75
CA ASN A 7 -23.94 39.95 51.80
C ASN A 7 -23.08 38.87 51.15
N SER A 8 -22.89 39.08 49.85
CA SER A 8 -21.91 38.50 48.95
C SER A 8 -20.47 38.66 49.44
N ALA A 9 -19.74 37.54 49.48
CA ALA A 9 -18.29 37.50 49.34
C ALA A 9 -17.95 36.40 48.31
N HIS A 10 -17.47 36.81 47.13
CA HIS A 10 -16.91 35.91 46.13
C HIS A 10 -15.42 35.69 46.43
N PRO A 11 -14.96 34.44 46.68
CA PRO A 11 -13.58 34.08 46.42
C PRO A 11 -13.45 33.65 44.95
N GLY A 12 -12.49 34.23 44.23
CA GLY A 12 -12.14 33.82 42.87
C GLY A 12 -11.64 32.37 42.81
N PRO A 13 -11.64 31.74 41.62
CA PRO A 13 -11.22 30.35 41.49
C PRO A 13 -9.74 30.21 41.83
N GLN A 14 -9.45 29.52 42.93
CA GLN A 14 -8.13 28.99 43.20
C GLN A 14 -7.82 27.97 42.10
N ILE A 15 -6.86 28.28 41.24
CA ILE A 15 -6.30 27.30 40.29
C ILE A 15 -5.46 26.34 41.14
N GLU A 16 -6.11 25.28 41.61
CA GLU A 16 -5.46 24.17 42.26
C GLU A 16 -4.58 23.49 41.21
N ILE A 17 -3.28 23.79 41.23
CA ILE A 17 -2.28 23.09 40.42
C ILE A 17 -2.21 21.68 41.00
N SER A 18 -3.06 20.79 40.50
CA SER A 18 -3.03 19.38 40.88
C SER A 18 -1.70 18.80 40.41
N LEU A 19 -0.78 18.62 41.37
CA LEU A 19 0.41 17.83 41.15
C LEU A 19 -0.05 16.44 40.66
N PRO A 20 0.49 15.95 39.53
CA PRO A 20 0.01 14.70 38.96
C PRO A 20 0.24 13.58 39.97
N ASP A 21 -0.86 12.96 40.39
CA ASP A 21 -0.91 11.90 41.39
C ASP A 21 0.25 10.89 41.16
N PRO A 22 1.15 10.71 42.16
CA PRO A 22 2.32 9.86 42.02
C PRO A 22 1.94 8.42 41.68
N ILE A 23 0.76 7.96 42.10
CA ILE A 23 0.23 6.62 41.77
C ILE A 23 -0.17 6.57 40.30
N THR A 24 -0.83 7.60 39.78
CA THR A 24 -1.18 7.71 38.36
C THR A 24 0.06 7.80 37.45
N ASN A 25 1.11 8.51 37.86
CA ASN A 25 2.38 8.57 37.12
C ASN A 25 3.17 7.26 37.21
N TYR A 26 3.23 6.62 38.38
CA TYR A 26 3.82 5.30 38.55
C TYR A 26 3.09 4.24 37.71
N ASN A 27 1.75 4.26 37.67
CA ASN A 27 0.95 3.37 36.84
C ASN A 27 1.15 3.65 35.35
N ARG A 28 1.31 4.91 34.93
CA ARG A 28 1.67 5.26 33.55
C ARG A 28 3.09 4.83 33.19
N GLN A 29 4.06 4.92 34.10
CA GLN A 29 5.41 4.40 33.89
C GLN A 29 5.43 2.88 33.85
N GLN A 30 4.75 2.20 34.76
CA GLN A 30 4.59 0.75 34.77
C GLN A 30 3.82 0.25 33.54
N ALA A 31 2.83 0.99 33.06
CA ALA A 31 2.15 0.68 31.80
C ALA A 31 3.09 0.89 30.60
N ARG A 32 3.89 1.96 30.56
CA ARG A 32 4.91 2.17 29.51
C ARG A 32 6.02 1.13 29.54
N LEU A 33 6.47 0.73 30.72
CA LEU A 33 7.44 -0.35 30.91
C LEU A 33 6.83 -1.69 30.50
N ARG A 34 5.61 -2.02 30.90
CA ARG A 34 4.88 -3.20 30.37
C ARG A 34 4.61 -3.13 28.87
N LEU A 35 4.46 -1.94 28.29
CA LEU A 35 4.31 -1.75 26.84
C LEU A 35 5.66 -1.90 26.12
N GLN A 36 6.76 -1.44 26.72
CA GLN A 36 8.12 -1.63 26.20
C GLN A 36 8.59 -3.06 26.39
N GLU A 37 8.30 -3.70 27.53
CA GLU A 37 8.56 -5.10 27.82
C GLU A 37 7.68 -5.99 26.94
N SER A 38 6.39 -5.69 26.74
CA SER A 38 5.59 -6.43 25.76
C SER A 38 6.09 -6.19 24.34
N GLN A 39 6.47 -4.97 23.96
CA GLN A 39 7.14 -4.73 22.67
C GLN A 39 8.46 -5.48 22.54
N GLN A 40 9.29 -5.57 23.58
CA GLN A 40 10.57 -6.29 23.59
C GLN A 40 10.39 -7.81 23.62
N HIS A 41 9.40 -8.34 24.35
CA HIS A 41 9.03 -9.76 24.34
C HIS A 41 8.42 -10.17 22.98
N ILE A 42 7.66 -9.26 22.36
CA ILE A 42 7.13 -9.42 20.99
C ILE A 42 8.26 -9.32 19.94
N ILE A 43 9.34 -8.57 20.19
CA ILE A 43 10.51 -8.49 19.31
C ILE A 43 11.42 -9.74 19.41
N GLY A 44 11.43 -10.44 20.56
CA GLY A 44 12.28 -11.61 20.78
C GLY A 44 11.71 -12.94 20.27
N HIS A 45 10.38 -13.12 20.29
CA HIS A 45 9.72 -14.41 20.04
C HIS A 45 8.45 -14.31 19.17
N GLN A 46 8.46 -13.56 18.08
CA GLN A 46 7.41 -13.71 17.05
C GLN A 46 7.70 -14.90 16.13
N PRO A 47 6.76 -15.84 15.94
CA PRO A 47 6.84 -16.80 14.85
C PRO A 47 6.78 -16.03 13.52
N GLY A 48 7.92 -15.87 12.83
CA GLY A 48 7.95 -15.32 11.46
C GLY A 48 8.83 -14.09 11.20
N PHE A 49 9.47 -13.48 12.20
CA PHE A 49 10.42 -12.38 11.93
C PHE A 49 11.74 -12.91 11.37
N ASN A 50 11.79 -13.12 10.05
CA ASN A 50 13.00 -13.58 9.39
C ASN A 50 14.00 -12.42 9.24
N LEU A 51 14.91 -12.31 10.21
CA LEU A 51 16.00 -11.31 10.26
C LEU A 51 16.82 -11.27 8.95
N VAL A 52 16.94 -12.40 8.24
CA VAL A 52 17.64 -12.47 6.96
C VAL A 52 16.86 -11.73 5.87
N TYR A 53 15.55 -11.92 5.78
CA TYR A 53 14.71 -11.18 4.83
C TYR A 53 14.71 -9.69 5.15
N TRP A 54 14.57 -9.33 6.43
CA TRP A 54 14.60 -7.94 6.86
C TRP A 54 15.93 -7.24 6.52
N SER A 55 17.06 -7.91 6.78
CA SER A 55 18.40 -7.44 6.40
C SER A 55 18.54 -7.24 4.88
N ARG A 56 17.98 -8.14 4.07
CA ARG A 56 17.97 -7.99 2.60
C ARG A 56 17.14 -6.78 2.17
N ILE A 57 15.97 -6.57 2.77
CA ILE A 57 15.07 -5.44 2.46
C ILE A 57 15.75 -4.11 2.78
N THR A 58 16.34 -3.99 3.97
CA THR A 58 16.97 -2.74 4.43
C THR A 58 18.21 -2.36 3.62
N ARG A 59 18.96 -3.34 3.09
CA ARG A 59 20.13 -3.13 2.22
C ARG A 59 19.80 -2.92 0.74
N ALA A 60 18.59 -3.29 0.32
CA ALA A 60 18.21 -3.22 -1.10
C ALA A 60 18.28 -1.80 -1.70
N PRO A 61 17.88 -0.72 -1.00
CA PRO A 61 17.90 0.62 -1.58
C PRO A 61 19.30 1.08 -2.00
N GLU A 62 20.30 0.88 -1.14
CA GLU A 62 21.69 1.23 -1.45
C GLU A 62 22.24 0.40 -2.62
N ARG A 63 21.90 -0.90 -2.68
CA ARG A 63 22.31 -1.76 -3.78
C ARG A 63 21.73 -1.29 -5.11
N VAL A 64 20.42 -1.01 -5.14
CA VAL A 64 19.73 -0.50 -6.33
C VAL A 64 20.33 0.83 -6.77
N GLU A 65 20.65 1.71 -5.83
CA GLU A 65 21.28 2.98 -6.16
C GLU A 65 22.68 2.82 -6.75
N ARG A 66 23.51 1.95 -6.15
CA ARG A 66 24.86 1.67 -6.67
C ARG A 66 24.81 1.13 -8.09
N TRP A 67 23.99 0.12 -8.32
CA TRP A 67 23.83 -0.48 -9.65
C TRP A 67 23.18 0.47 -10.65
N GLY A 68 22.15 1.21 -10.23
CA GLY A 68 21.48 2.19 -11.08
C GLY A 68 22.42 3.28 -11.55
N ARG A 69 23.26 3.83 -10.65
CA ARG A 69 24.29 4.82 -11.02
C ARG A 69 25.33 4.22 -11.98
N TYR A 70 25.79 2.99 -11.72
CA TYR A 70 26.73 2.29 -12.60
C TYR A 70 26.14 2.07 -14.02
N LEU A 71 24.84 1.77 -14.11
CA LEU A 71 24.13 1.57 -15.37
C LEU A 71 23.61 2.89 -16.00
N GLY A 72 23.97 4.05 -15.45
CA GLY A 72 23.58 5.37 -15.98
C GLY A 72 22.08 5.68 -15.86
N TRP A 73 21.38 5.12 -14.87
CA TRP A 73 19.97 5.39 -14.64
C TRP A 73 19.76 6.78 -14.06
N ASP A 74 18.67 7.44 -14.47
CA ASP A 74 18.21 8.68 -13.85
C ASP A 74 17.72 8.43 -12.41
N ARG A 75 17.64 9.51 -11.61
CA ARG A 75 17.20 9.44 -10.20
C ARG A 75 15.81 8.83 -10.07
N ASP A 76 14.91 9.17 -11.00
CA ASP A 76 13.52 8.73 -10.97
C ASP A 76 13.39 7.22 -11.19
N ARG A 77 14.14 6.65 -12.14
CA ARG A 77 14.21 5.21 -12.39
C ARG A 77 14.84 4.47 -11.22
N ILE A 78 15.86 5.04 -10.59
CA ILE A 78 16.44 4.48 -9.36
C ILE A 78 15.39 4.44 -8.25
N MET A 79 14.69 5.55 -7.99
CA MET A 79 13.66 5.62 -6.96
C MET A 79 12.48 4.68 -7.24
N LEU A 80 12.03 4.61 -8.49
CA LEU A 80 10.99 3.68 -8.93
C LEU A 80 11.42 2.23 -8.67
N THR A 81 12.65 1.87 -9.04
CA THR A 81 13.17 0.52 -8.86
C THR A 81 13.31 0.19 -7.38
N LYS A 82 13.77 1.14 -6.55
CA LYS A 82 13.77 1.00 -5.09
C LYS A 82 12.36 0.69 -4.59
N ALA A 83 11.36 1.50 -4.96
CA ALA A 83 9.98 1.30 -4.52
C ALA A 83 9.38 -0.03 -4.98
N LEU A 84 9.57 -0.42 -6.25
CA LEU A 84 9.06 -1.69 -6.78
C LEU A 84 9.69 -2.90 -6.10
N LEU A 85 11.02 -2.89 -5.94
CA LEU A 85 11.74 -3.98 -5.31
C LEU A 85 11.34 -4.13 -3.85
N ILE A 86 11.29 -3.02 -3.10
CA ILE A 86 10.88 -3.03 -1.68
C ILE A 86 9.43 -3.49 -1.53
N SER A 87 8.50 -3.02 -2.37
CA SER A 87 7.11 -3.52 -2.37
C SER A 87 7.05 -5.03 -2.58
N ARG A 88 7.78 -5.56 -3.58
CA ARG A 88 7.79 -7.00 -3.85
C ARG A 88 8.38 -7.81 -2.70
N MET A 89 9.49 -7.35 -2.13
CA MET A 89 10.12 -8.03 -0.99
C MET A 89 9.25 -7.94 0.26
N ALA A 90 8.50 -6.84 0.45
CA ALA A 90 7.54 -6.69 1.53
C ALA A 90 6.41 -7.72 1.42
N CYS A 91 5.81 -7.90 0.23
CA CYS A 91 4.78 -8.91 0.02
C CYS A 91 5.29 -10.31 0.39
N ILE A 92 6.46 -10.71 -0.12
CA ILE A 92 7.06 -12.02 0.20
C ILE A 92 7.33 -12.17 1.70
N PHE A 93 7.82 -11.11 2.35
CA PHE A 93 8.05 -11.11 3.78
C PHE A 93 6.76 -11.30 4.58
N ILE A 94 5.68 -10.62 4.18
CA ILE A 94 4.38 -10.72 4.84
C ILE A 94 3.75 -12.08 4.58
N ASP A 95 3.78 -12.59 3.36
CA ASP A 95 3.27 -13.93 3.02
C ASP A 95 3.96 -14.98 3.90
N HIS A 96 5.28 -14.84 4.11
CA HIS A 96 6.03 -15.70 5.03
C HIS A 96 5.56 -15.57 6.49
N VAL A 97 5.32 -14.36 6.97
CA VAL A 97 4.77 -14.13 8.32
C VAL A 97 3.38 -14.76 8.46
N ILE A 98 2.48 -14.52 7.52
CA ILE A 98 1.12 -15.07 7.51
C ILE A 98 1.15 -16.60 7.47
N GLN A 99 2.00 -17.20 6.63
CA GLN A 99 2.17 -18.65 6.58
C GLN A 99 2.61 -19.19 7.95
N ARG A 100 3.57 -18.53 8.60
CA ARG A 100 4.01 -18.93 9.95
C ARG A 100 2.91 -18.78 10.98
N MET A 101 2.10 -17.72 10.91
CA MET A 101 0.94 -17.52 11.78
C MET A 101 -0.12 -18.61 11.58
N ASN A 102 -0.40 -19.04 10.34
CA ASN A 102 -1.24 -20.19 10.05
C ASN A 102 -0.68 -21.48 10.67
N GLU A 103 0.63 -21.76 10.45
CA GLU A 103 1.28 -22.98 10.94
C GLU A 103 1.25 -23.12 12.48
N VAL A 104 1.24 -21.99 13.21
CA VAL A 104 1.14 -21.98 14.68
C VAL A 104 -0.29 -21.77 15.20
N GLY A 105 -1.29 -21.74 14.31
CA GLY A 105 -2.71 -21.60 14.67
C GLY A 105 -3.11 -20.23 15.23
N LEU A 106 -2.37 -19.16 14.89
CA LEU A 106 -2.67 -17.80 15.34
C LEU A 106 -3.78 -17.11 14.54
N ILE A 107 -4.09 -17.61 13.34
CA ILE A 107 -5.14 -17.11 12.47
C ILE A 107 -5.98 -18.28 11.94
N ASN A 108 -7.26 -18.00 11.72
CA ASN A 108 -8.20 -18.97 11.16
C ASN A 108 -8.04 -19.07 9.64
N ASP A 109 -8.21 -20.27 9.08
CA ASP A 109 -8.05 -20.56 7.64
C ASP A 109 -9.08 -19.87 6.71
N SER A 110 -9.96 -19.03 7.24
CA SER A 110 -10.88 -18.26 6.41
C SER A 110 -10.14 -17.20 5.58
N THR A 111 -10.47 -17.11 4.29
CA THR A 111 -9.86 -16.17 3.33
C THR A 111 -9.99 -14.70 3.77
N GLU A 112 -11.09 -14.32 4.39
CA GLU A 112 -11.29 -12.95 4.90
C GLU A 112 -10.35 -12.61 6.07
N ALA A 113 -10.16 -13.54 7.02
CA ALA A 113 -9.24 -13.33 8.13
C ALA A 113 -7.78 -13.22 7.65
N GLN A 114 -7.39 -14.03 6.67
CA GLN A 114 -6.05 -13.96 6.08
C GLN A 114 -5.80 -12.63 5.36
N HIS A 115 -6.80 -12.11 4.63
CA HIS A 115 -6.70 -10.79 3.99
C HIS A 115 -6.57 -9.64 5.00
N ALA A 116 -7.39 -9.65 6.06
CA ALA A 116 -7.34 -8.63 7.10
C ALA A 116 -6.00 -8.65 7.85
N GLU A 117 -5.46 -9.84 8.12
CA GLU A 117 -4.16 -9.98 8.78
C GLU A 117 -3.03 -9.54 7.84
N TRP A 118 -3.08 -9.91 6.56
CA TRP A 118 -2.10 -9.47 5.57
C TRP A 118 -2.00 -7.94 5.52
N GLU A 119 -3.14 -7.24 5.52
CA GLU A 119 -3.16 -5.77 5.53
C GLU A 119 -2.56 -5.20 6.82
N THR A 120 -2.85 -5.83 7.96
CA THR A 120 -2.29 -5.44 9.27
C THR A 120 -0.77 -5.58 9.28
N GLN A 121 -0.25 -6.70 8.78
CA GLN A 121 1.19 -6.95 8.67
C GLN A 121 1.86 -6.03 7.65
N TYR A 122 1.20 -5.69 6.54
CA TYR A 122 1.69 -4.71 5.58
C TYR A 122 1.83 -3.31 6.19
N ARG A 123 0.82 -2.86 6.94
CA ARG A 123 0.88 -1.58 7.67
C ARG A 123 1.99 -1.60 8.73
N HIS A 124 2.18 -2.72 9.41
CA HIS A 124 3.27 -2.89 10.38
C HIS A 124 4.65 -2.80 9.71
N PHE A 125 4.84 -3.51 8.60
CA PHE A 125 6.05 -3.45 7.78
C PHE A 125 6.39 -2.01 7.39
N LEU A 126 5.43 -1.23 6.89
CA LEU A 126 5.66 0.16 6.50
C LEU A 126 6.12 1.02 7.68
N ARG A 127 5.54 0.83 8.87
CA ARG A 127 5.97 1.54 10.09
C ARG A 127 7.40 1.17 10.48
N LEU A 128 7.73 -0.13 10.48
CA LEU A 128 9.08 -0.61 10.76
C LEU A 128 10.08 0.00 9.76
N PHE A 129 9.77 -0.05 8.47
CA PHE A 129 10.65 0.45 7.42
C PHE A 129 10.86 1.97 7.54
N LEU A 130 9.82 2.74 7.86
CA LEU A 130 9.92 4.18 8.12
C LEU A 130 10.73 4.53 9.38
N SER A 131 10.68 3.68 10.40
CA SER A 131 11.43 3.87 11.64
C SER A 131 12.92 3.58 11.48
N HIS A 132 13.32 2.82 10.45
CA HIS A 132 14.70 2.39 10.25
C HIS A 132 15.56 3.52 9.65
N THR A 133 16.26 4.27 10.52
CA THR A 133 17.00 5.49 10.14
C THR A 133 18.19 5.27 9.24
N SER A 134 18.75 4.06 9.21
CA SER A 134 19.86 3.65 8.34
C SER A 134 19.47 3.60 6.86
N VAL A 135 18.18 3.51 6.52
CA VAL A 135 17.73 3.45 5.13
C VAL A 135 17.62 4.86 4.54
N PRO A 136 18.44 5.21 3.54
CA PRO A 136 18.32 6.49 2.84
C PRO A 136 17.01 6.54 2.05
N ASP A 137 16.46 7.74 1.87
CA ASP A 137 15.24 8.02 1.11
C ASP A 137 13.98 7.26 1.56
N ARG A 138 13.99 6.57 2.73
CA ARG A 138 12.91 5.66 3.16
C ARG A 138 11.50 6.28 3.09
N ARG A 139 11.37 7.57 3.39
CA ARG A 139 10.10 8.31 3.31
C ARG A 139 9.64 8.44 1.86
N ASP A 140 10.54 8.78 0.95
CA ASP A 140 10.22 8.96 -0.47
C ASP A 140 9.99 7.62 -1.16
N ILE A 141 10.72 6.57 -0.76
CA ILE A 141 10.45 5.19 -1.17
C ILE A 141 9.03 4.79 -0.77
N VAL A 142 8.65 4.97 0.51
CA VAL A 142 7.30 4.60 0.98
C VAL A 142 6.21 5.44 0.31
N LYS A 143 6.41 6.75 0.13
CA LYS A 143 5.48 7.60 -0.64
C LYS A 143 5.31 7.07 -2.06
N LEU A 144 6.41 6.68 -2.72
CA LEU A 144 6.36 6.15 -4.07
C LEU A 144 5.72 4.76 -4.10
N MET A 145 5.96 3.89 -3.11
CA MET A 145 5.26 2.61 -2.96
C MET A 145 3.75 2.81 -2.82
N GLN A 146 3.32 3.76 -1.98
CA GLN A 146 1.90 4.12 -1.83
C GLN A 146 1.32 4.66 -3.14
N LYS A 147 2.05 5.53 -3.83
CA LYS A 147 1.65 6.06 -5.15
C LYS A 147 1.52 4.95 -6.19
N LEU A 148 2.47 4.01 -6.23
CA LEU A 148 2.45 2.86 -7.12
C LEU A 148 1.29 1.94 -6.80
N HIS A 149 1.06 1.62 -5.53
CA HIS A 149 -0.10 0.84 -5.11
C HIS A 149 -1.42 1.50 -5.56
N ARG A 150 -1.55 2.82 -5.35
CA ARG A 150 -2.68 3.62 -5.83
C ARG A 150 -2.73 3.83 -7.35
N TYR A 151 -1.71 3.41 -8.06
CA TYR A 151 -1.70 3.48 -9.51
C TYR A 151 -2.03 2.10 -10.11
N THR A 152 -1.67 1.02 -9.41
CA THR A 152 -1.89 -0.36 -9.83
C THR A 152 -3.20 -0.97 -9.32
N VAL A 153 -3.88 -0.33 -8.37
CA VAL A 153 -5.19 -0.81 -7.89
C VAL A 153 -6.30 -0.33 -8.85
N PRO A 154 -7.17 -1.22 -9.34
CA PRO A 154 -8.29 -0.85 -10.17
C PRO A 154 -9.37 -0.11 -9.34
N PRO A 155 -10.03 0.92 -9.91
CA PRO A 155 -11.14 1.59 -9.25
C PRO A 155 -12.27 0.66 -8.83
N ALA A 156 -12.91 0.94 -7.70
CA ALA A 156 -14.05 0.14 -7.23
C ALA A 156 -15.18 0.07 -8.26
N SER A 157 -15.45 1.19 -8.94
CA SER A 157 -16.44 1.27 -10.01
C SER A 157 -16.16 0.33 -11.19
N LEU A 158 -14.89 0.07 -11.50
CA LEU A 158 -14.49 -0.86 -12.55
C LEU A 158 -14.70 -2.31 -12.12
N ILE A 159 -14.38 -2.64 -10.86
CA ILE A 159 -14.62 -3.98 -10.28
C ILE A 159 -16.12 -4.28 -10.31
N ASP A 160 -16.94 -3.32 -9.88
CA ASP A 160 -18.39 -3.43 -9.91
C ASP A 160 -18.94 -3.58 -11.32
N TYR A 161 -18.44 -2.78 -12.27
CA TYR A 161 -18.81 -2.89 -13.68
C TYR A 161 -18.49 -4.28 -14.23
N ARG A 162 -17.27 -4.79 -13.96
CA ARG A 162 -16.85 -6.14 -14.38
C ARG A 162 -17.78 -7.21 -13.80
N ARG A 163 -18.11 -7.14 -12.51
CA ARG A 163 -19.04 -8.08 -11.85
C ARG A 163 -20.43 -8.08 -12.49
N ARG A 164 -21.00 -6.91 -12.76
CA ARG A 164 -22.37 -6.77 -13.30
C ARG A 164 -22.48 -7.09 -14.78
N HIS A 165 -21.44 -6.79 -15.56
CA HIS A 165 -21.47 -6.86 -17.02
C HIS A 165 -20.57 -7.94 -17.60
N TRP A 166 -20.08 -8.85 -16.76
CA TRP A 166 -19.18 -9.94 -17.14
C TRP A 166 -19.63 -10.66 -18.41
N ASN A 167 -20.88 -11.13 -18.45
CA ASN A 167 -21.44 -11.88 -19.59
C ASN A 167 -21.43 -11.12 -20.92
N ARG A 168 -21.44 -9.77 -20.87
CA ARG A 168 -21.35 -8.94 -22.09
C ARG A 168 -19.91 -8.81 -22.56
N ILE A 169 -18.97 -8.62 -21.63
CA ILE A 169 -17.54 -8.55 -21.93
C ILE A 169 -17.09 -9.88 -22.53
N GLU A 170 -17.47 -11.00 -21.91
CA GLU A 170 -17.14 -12.35 -22.37
C GLU A 170 -17.58 -12.63 -23.81
N ARG A 171 -18.73 -12.10 -24.24
CA ARG A 171 -19.22 -12.25 -25.62
C ARG A 171 -18.44 -11.41 -26.63
N CYS A 172 -17.78 -10.34 -26.20
CA CYS A 172 -17.00 -9.44 -27.05
C CYS A 172 -15.51 -9.81 -27.12
N LEU A 173 -15.03 -10.69 -26.24
CA LEU A 173 -13.63 -11.13 -26.19
C LEU A 173 -13.19 -12.05 -27.34
N PRO A 174 -13.98 -13.03 -27.85
CA PRO A 174 -13.54 -14.01 -28.85
C PRO A 174 -12.79 -13.45 -30.07
N PRO A 175 -13.19 -12.32 -30.69
CA PRO A 175 -12.45 -11.74 -31.82
C PRO A 175 -11.11 -11.09 -31.45
N LEU A 176 -10.78 -10.93 -30.16
CA LEU A 176 -9.55 -10.33 -29.66
C LEU A 176 -8.54 -11.39 -29.14
N LEU A 177 -8.91 -12.68 -29.17
CA LEU A 177 -8.16 -13.82 -28.61
C LEU A 177 -7.19 -14.46 -29.63
N ASP A 178 -6.36 -13.66 -30.29
CA ASP A 178 -5.14 -14.17 -30.94
C ASP A 178 -3.95 -13.66 -30.10
N PRO A 179 -2.99 -14.52 -29.70
CA PRO A 179 -1.71 -14.11 -29.11
C PRO A 179 -1.02 -12.93 -29.84
N SER A 180 -1.20 -12.82 -31.16
CA SER A 180 -0.69 -11.69 -31.95
C SER A 180 -1.47 -10.38 -31.76
N GLY A 181 -2.76 -10.47 -31.40
CA GLY A 181 -3.70 -9.36 -31.21
C GLY A 181 -3.62 -8.70 -29.84
N THR A 182 -3.35 -9.46 -28.77
CA THR A 182 -3.29 -8.94 -27.38
C THR A 182 -2.16 -7.92 -27.20
N SER A 183 -1.01 -8.17 -27.82
CA SER A 183 0.13 -7.25 -27.80
C SER A 183 -0.11 -6.00 -28.67
N ARG A 184 -0.82 -6.15 -29.80
CA ARG A 184 -1.15 -5.05 -30.72
C ARG A 184 -2.22 -4.09 -30.19
N LEU A 185 -3.18 -4.59 -29.40
CA LEU A 185 -4.20 -3.78 -28.69
C LEU A 185 -3.56 -2.68 -27.84
N PHE A 186 -2.41 -2.99 -27.22
CA PHE A 186 -1.68 -2.08 -26.34
C PHE A 186 -0.73 -1.15 -27.09
N ILE A 187 -0.06 -1.64 -28.14
CA ILE A 187 0.89 -0.84 -28.93
C ILE A 187 0.18 0.17 -29.86
N ARG A 188 -0.98 -0.18 -30.44
CA ARG A 188 -1.70 0.71 -31.38
C ARG A 188 -2.62 1.72 -30.71
N ARG A 189 -3.08 1.48 -29.48
CA ARG A 189 -3.82 2.48 -28.69
C ARG A 189 -2.86 3.35 -27.88
N GLN A 190 -1.74 3.75 -28.49
CA GLN A 190 -0.92 4.85 -27.99
C GLN A 190 -1.84 6.04 -27.77
N PHE A 191 -2.08 6.24 -26.48
CA PHE A 191 -3.21 6.96 -25.94
C PHE A 191 -3.24 8.37 -26.51
N GLY A 192 -4.40 8.85 -26.95
CA GLY A 192 -4.64 10.29 -27.10
C GLY A 192 -4.61 10.96 -25.71
N LEU A 193 -3.43 11.06 -25.11
CA LEU A 193 -3.14 11.62 -23.78
C LEU A 193 -3.20 13.15 -23.78
N LEU A 194 -3.37 13.73 -24.97
CA LEU A 194 -3.61 15.15 -25.19
C LEU A 194 -5.08 15.56 -24.89
N ALA A 195 -5.97 14.60 -24.66
CA ALA A 195 -7.35 14.86 -24.24
C ALA A 195 -7.47 15.07 -22.72
N ASN A 196 -8.66 15.45 -22.24
CA ASN A 196 -8.98 15.63 -20.81
C ASN A 196 -8.36 14.50 -19.94
N PRO A 197 -7.57 14.83 -18.89
CA PRO A 197 -6.79 13.85 -18.14
C PRO A 197 -7.63 12.79 -17.44
N VAL A 198 -8.83 13.13 -16.97
CA VAL A 198 -9.77 12.19 -16.33
C VAL A 198 -10.31 11.18 -17.34
N PHE A 199 -10.65 11.64 -18.54
CA PHE A 199 -11.10 10.76 -19.61
C PHE A 199 -9.97 9.83 -20.09
N ALA A 200 -8.76 10.37 -20.24
CA ALA A 200 -7.57 9.60 -20.57
C ALA A 200 -7.30 8.51 -19.52
N ALA A 201 -7.39 8.85 -18.23
CA ALA A 201 -7.24 7.92 -17.12
C ALA A 201 -8.29 6.79 -17.16
N ARG A 202 -9.58 7.11 -17.30
CA ARG A 202 -10.65 6.10 -17.45
C ARG A 202 -10.39 5.15 -18.61
N ARG A 203 -9.93 5.68 -19.75
CA ARG A 203 -9.63 4.86 -20.93
C ARG A 203 -8.42 3.95 -20.71
N VAL A 204 -7.38 4.43 -20.04
CA VAL A 204 -6.22 3.61 -19.63
C VAL A 204 -6.71 2.46 -18.74
N THR A 205 -7.44 2.77 -17.67
CA THR A 205 -7.99 1.80 -16.73
C THR A 205 -8.87 0.75 -17.42
N PHE A 206 -9.78 1.18 -18.31
CA PHE A 206 -10.63 0.26 -19.07
C PHE A 206 -9.82 -0.63 -20.02
N THR A 207 -8.78 -0.09 -20.65
CA THR A 207 -7.91 -0.86 -21.56
C THR A 207 -7.07 -1.88 -20.79
N ALA A 208 -6.55 -1.50 -19.62
CA ALA A 208 -5.84 -2.42 -18.72
C ALA A 208 -6.77 -3.53 -18.19
N ALA A 209 -8.04 -3.21 -17.89
CA ALA A 209 -9.04 -4.19 -17.50
C ALA A 209 -9.31 -5.21 -18.61
N LEU A 210 -9.51 -4.77 -19.85
CA LEU A 210 -9.70 -5.67 -21.00
C LEU A 210 -8.49 -6.58 -21.21
N TYR A 211 -7.28 -6.04 -21.08
CA TYR A 211 -6.06 -6.86 -21.13
C TYR A 211 -6.06 -7.92 -20.03
N SER A 212 -6.45 -7.54 -18.82
CA SER A 212 -6.49 -8.43 -17.66
C SER A 212 -7.53 -9.54 -17.82
N ASP A 213 -8.68 -9.24 -18.41
CA ASP A 213 -9.70 -10.23 -18.76
C ASP A 213 -9.17 -11.25 -19.78
N ILE A 214 -8.39 -10.79 -20.77
CA ILE A 214 -7.73 -11.70 -21.73
C ILE A 214 -6.67 -12.55 -21.03
N GLN A 215 -5.85 -11.97 -20.15
CA GLN A 215 -4.81 -12.70 -19.42
C GLN A 215 -5.40 -13.78 -18.51
N GLU A 216 -6.48 -13.46 -17.80
CA GLU A 216 -7.17 -14.42 -16.95
C GLU A 216 -7.78 -15.57 -17.75
N ARG A 217 -8.34 -15.31 -18.94
CA ARG A 217 -9.05 -16.33 -19.72
C ARG A 217 -8.15 -17.19 -20.60
N VAL A 218 -7.12 -16.60 -21.20
CA VAL A 218 -6.21 -17.32 -22.12
C VAL A 218 -5.07 -17.96 -21.36
N PHE A 219 -4.58 -17.29 -20.31
CA PHE A 219 -3.35 -17.69 -19.61
C PHE A 219 -3.59 -18.08 -18.15
N ASN A 220 -4.85 -18.17 -17.69
CA ASN A 220 -5.23 -18.49 -16.30
C ASN A 220 -4.52 -17.62 -15.24
N GLN A 221 -4.15 -16.40 -15.60
CA GLN A 221 -3.51 -15.47 -14.67
C GLN A 221 -4.56 -14.79 -13.80
N GLN A 222 -4.31 -14.63 -12.49
CA GLN A 222 -5.22 -13.88 -11.63
C GLN A 222 -5.45 -12.45 -12.19
N TRP A 223 -6.71 -12.05 -12.39
CA TRP A 223 -7.07 -10.79 -13.02
C TRP A 223 -6.41 -9.55 -12.38
N MET A 224 -6.44 -9.47 -11.04
CA MET A 224 -5.84 -8.36 -10.29
C MET A 224 -4.32 -8.28 -10.52
N TYR A 225 -3.65 -9.43 -10.62
CA TYR A 225 -2.22 -9.49 -10.90
C TYR A 225 -1.91 -9.08 -12.34
N ALA A 226 -2.71 -9.53 -13.32
CA ALA A 226 -2.59 -9.10 -14.71
C ALA A 226 -2.80 -7.59 -14.88
N TYR A 227 -3.76 -7.01 -14.15
CA TYR A 227 -4.03 -5.57 -14.15
C TYR A 227 -2.85 -4.77 -13.58
N SER A 228 -2.33 -5.21 -12.44
CA SER A 228 -1.17 -4.59 -11.81
C SER A 228 0.06 -4.63 -12.73
N ASP A 229 0.38 -5.79 -13.30
CA ASP A 229 1.51 -5.94 -14.23
C ASP A 229 1.35 -5.05 -15.46
N CYS A 230 0.14 -4.99 -16.01
CA CYS A 230 -0.21 -4.13 -17.13
C CYS A 230 0.02 -2.64 -16.81
N MET A 231 -0.48 -2.17 -15.67
CA MET A 231 -0.28 -0.79 -15.23
C MET A 231 1.20 -0.49 -14.98
N LEU A 232 1.95 -1.40 -14.37
CA LEU A 232 3.39 -1.24 -14.16
C LEU A 232 4.16 -1.10 -15.47
N ARG A 233 3.83 -1.89 -16.50
CA ARG A 233 4.42 -1.77 -17.85
C ARG A 233 4.12 -0.42 -18.49
N LEU A 234 2.97 0.19 -18.20
CA LEU A 234 2.60 1.51 -18.69
C LEU A 234 3.25 2.68 -17.92
N TYR A 235 3.83 2.43 -16.74
CA TYR A 235 4.26 3.50 -15.84
C TYR A 235 5.27 4.45 -16.51
N ASP A 236 6.25 3.91 -17.24
CA ASP A 236 7.27 4.72 -17.92
C ASP A 236 6.71 5.62 -19.03
N GLN A 237 5.58 5.24 -19.62
CA GLN A 237 4.89 6.06 -20.61
C GLN A 237 4.01 7.11 -19.93
N LEU A 238 3.23 6.69 -18.92
CA LEU A 238 2.29 7.57 -18.22
C LEU A 238 2.99 8.59 -17.31
N ARG A 239 4.20 8.30 -16.81
CA ARG A 239 4.99 9.28 -16.03
C ARG A 239 5.36 10.52 -16.83
N LYS A 240 5.40 10.44 -18.17
CA LYS A 240 5.61 11.58 -19.07
C LYS A 240 4.41 12.54 -19.12
N PHE A 241 3.25 12.10 -18.63
CA PHE A 241 1.99 12.86 -18.62
C PHE A 241 1.45 12.97 -17.18
N PRO A 242 2.04 13.84 -16.33
CA PRO A 242 1.77 13.87 -14.89
C PRO A 242 0.30 14.16 -14.54
N ALA A 243 -0.41 14.93 -15.38
CA ALA A 243 -1.85 15.20 -15.19
C ALA A 243 -2.71 13.92 -15.33
N VAL A 244 -2.39 13.05 -16.28
CA VAL A 244 -3.10 11.76 -16.47
C VAL A 244 -2.75 10.80 -15.34
N LEU A 245 -1.48 10.75 -14.94
CA LEU A 245 -1.04 9.92 -13.81
C LEU A 245 -1.75 10.32 -12.50
N THR A 246 -1.91 11.62 -12.26
CA THR A 246 -2.64 12.13 -11.10
C THR A 246 -4.11 11.73 -11.16
N ALA A 247 -4.77 11.94 -12.32
CA ALA A 247 -6.15 11.53 -12.51
C ALA A 247 -6.35 10.01 -12.33
N LEU A 248 -5.39 9.17 -12.74
CA LEU A 248 -5.44 7.72 -12.51
C LEU A 248 -5.43 7.35 -11.02
N ILE A 249 -4.57 8.01 -10.25
CA ILE A 249 -4.45 7.78 -8.80
C ILE A 249 -5.70 8.25 -8.06
N GLU A 250 -6.34 9.32 -8.55
CA GLU A 250 -7.58 9.87 -7.98
C GLU A 250 -8.84 9.11 -8.42
N LEU A 251 -8.74 8.27 -9.45
CA LEU A 251 -9.88 7.54 -10.02
C LEU A 251 -10.32 6.33 -9.18
N GLN A 252 -9.57 5.99 -8.13
CA GLN A 252 -9.71 4.76 -7.34
C GLN A 252 -10.96 4.70 -6.47
#